data_AF-A0A5M6ZA34-F1
#
_entry.id   AF-A0A5M6ZA34-F1
#
_cell.length_a   1.000
_cell.length_b   1.000
_cell.length_c   1.000
_cell.angle_alpha   90.00
_cell.angle_beta   90.00
_cell.angle_gamma   90.00
#
_symmetry.space_group_name_H-M   'P 1'
#
loop_
_entity.id
_entity.type
_entity.pdbx_description
1 polymer ?
#
loop_
_entity_poly.entity_id
_entity_poly.type
_entity_poly.pdbx_seq_one_letter_code
_entity_poly.pdbx_strand_id
1 'polypeptide(L)'
;MSIRLRFCALWTGLLCAFGLMAAAAGASDTRPARSEEMRLNSMVPEAEAMELSPDARELRIPFTIAPGAVPEGVELILSANPLSDRSNGEIEVFVNRSRAVALAPRPQSFEARFALYSDTLRAGENTLVLRLSEGARDGWAVNTQASRLRIRTVPASGYANLADLEAGLRAHFAAPRRVHIDAASAGRDALAVSALVAQGLALRMGETPILVNQAEVAELTVTVQVRGGGGLPAIDMATPSQLRLSAGDAGALIASARLFAARSMNLHAVRFELADALAAPRLESVGAPVRAGAALEALARGGAPFGADQGGRAAVVFASDDEEDRSGALAVVARAALASGSAWLYAWYGERVEDAPAGHDLMILGPQAAIDPRLIAAAPAEVRAAASAAANRVPRRHNYGSTAFADDSVRSARVTGMAALFEEASGRRVALITAPQGADFPRAAKRLARSSLWTGLEGRAVVWDAAAVTSFGPSAAPRFSGEWISTQIQRHDRWVALGAFSLAVLLLLISHGVNRTSRRKA
;
A
#
# COMPACT_ATOMS: atom_id res chain seq x y z
N MET A 1 5.59 -30.03 -71.73
CA MET A 1 6.02 -30.40 -70.36
C MET A 1 6.68 -29.21 -69.65
N SER A 2 6.01 -28.04 -69.58
CA SER A 2 6.57 -26.84 -68.89
C SER A 2 5.54 -25.94 -68.19
N ILE A 3 4.25 -26.32 -68.20
CA ILE A 3 3.18 -25.48 -67.61
C ILE A 3 2.76 -25.97 -66.21
N ARG A 4 2.93 -27.27 -65.90
CA ARG A 4 2.54 -27.82 -64.58
C ARG A 4 3.52 -27.51 -63.43
N LEU A 5 4.79 -27.19 -63.72
CA LEU A 5 5.77 -26.87 -62.67
C LEU A 5 5.69 -25.41 -62.16
N ARG A 6 5.13 -24.48 -62.94
CA ARG A 6 5.02 -23.07 -62.52
C ARG A 6 3.83 -22.80 -61.59
N PHE A 7 2.82 -23.67 -61.59
CA PHE A 7 1.65 -23.52 -60.72
C PHE A 7 1.89 -24.03 -59.28
N CYS A 8 2.74 -25.05 -59.09
CA CYS A 8 3.07 -25.54 -57.75
C CYS A 8 3.93 -24.56 -56.95
N ALA A 9 4.87 -23.86 -57.59
CA ALA A 9 5.74 -22.90 -56.91
C ALA A 9 5.00 -21.62 -56.44
N LEU A 10 3.93 -21.22 -57.15
CA LEU A 10 3.14 -20.06 -56.76
C LEU A 10 2.25 -20.33 -55.53
N TRP A 11 1.79 -21.56 -55.35
CA TRP A 11 0.96 -21.95 -54.19
C TRP A 11 1.77 -22.18 -52.92
N THR A 12 3.02 -22.66 -53.02
CA THR A 12 3.89 -22.81 -51.85
C THR A 12 4.38 -21.44 -51.33
N GLY A 13 4.61 -20.47 -52.22
CA GLY A 13 4.92 -19.09 -51.83
C GLY A 13 3.76 -18.37 -51.13
N LEU A 14 2.52 -18.59 -51.59
CA LEU A 14 1.34 -17.95 -50.99
C LEU A 14 1.00 -18.54 -49.61
N LEU A 15 1.20 -19.85 -49.41
CA LEU A 15 1.00 -20.51 -48.11
C LEU A 15 2.08 -20.17 -47.08
N CYS A 16 3.34 -19.96 -47.51
CA CYS A 16 4.38 -19.44 -46.60
C CYS A 16 4.15 -17.96 -46.24
N ALA A 17 3.60 -17.14 -47.14
CA ALA A 17 3.23 -15.75 -46.83
C ALA A 17 2.03 -15.64 -45.86
N PHE A 18 1.05 -16.55 -45.95
CA PHE A 18 -0.05 -16.61 -44.98
C PHE A 18 0.34 -17.27 -43.65
N GLY A 19 1.32 -18.18 -43.63
CA GLY A 19 1.86 -18.75 -42.40
C GLY A 19 2.73 -17.79 -41.58
N LEU A 20 3.37 -16.81 -42.23
CA LEU A 20 4.21 -15.80 -41.56
C LEU A 20 3.45 -14.53 -41.16
N MET A 21 2.23 -14.29 -41.67
CA MET A 21 1.37 -13.19 -41.21
C MET A 21 0.38 -13.57 -40.09
N ALA A 22 0.26 -14.85 -39.74
CA ALA A 22 -0.60 -15.30 -38.65
C ALA A 22 0.07 -15.27 -37.26
N ALA A 23 1.36 -14.93 -37.17
CA ALA A 23 2.12 -14.86 -35.89
C ALA A 23 2.34 -13.43 -35.37
N ALA A 24 1.62 -12.45 -35.92
CA ALA A 24 1.45 -11.12 -35.33
C ALA A 24 0.01 -10.91 -34.85
N ALA A 25 -0.63 -11.97 -34.35
CA ALA A 25 -1.67 -11.79 -33.35
C ALA A 25 -0.95 -11.36 -32.06
N GLY A 26 -0.60 -10.07 -31.99
CA GLY A 26 -0.40 -9.42 -30.71
C GLY A 26 -1.69 -9.70 -29.95
N ALA A 27 -1.65 -10.63 -29.00
CA ALA A 27 -2.70 -10.77 -28.02
C ALA A 27 -2.81 -9.38 -27.40
N SER A 28 -3.81 -8.62 -27.86
CA SER A 28 -4.17 -7.38 -27.23
C SER A 28 -4.56 -7.81 -25.82
N ASP A 29 -3.64 -7.64 -24.88
CA ASP A 29 -3.88 -7.78 -23.45
C ASP A 29 -4.86 -6.64 -23.11
N THR A 30 -6.13 -6.83 -23.46
CA THR A 30 -7.22 -5.88 -23.24
C THR A 30 -7.59 -5.98 -21.79
N ARG A 31 -6.71 -5.44 -20.94
CA ARG A 31 -6.99 -5.27 -19.52
C ARG A 31 -8.20 -4.35 -19.41
N PRO A 32 -9.23 -4.71 -18.62
CA PRO A 32 -10.37 -3.84 -18.45
C PRO A 32 -9.93 -2.53 -17.79
N ALA A 33 -10.55 -1.44 -18.20
CA ALA A 33 -10.37 -0.17 -17.52
C ALA A 33 -10.73 -0.30 -16.04
N ARG A 34 -9.89 0.25 -15.18
CA ARG A 34 -10.09 0.28 -13.73
C ARG A 34 -10.27 1.71 -13.25
N SER A 35 -11.16 1.87 -12.27
CA SER A 35 -11.36 3.15 -11.59
C SER A 35 -10.55 3.15 -10.31
N GLU A 36 -9.66 4.14 -10.18
CA GLU A 36 -8.83 4.35 -9.00
C GLU A 36 -9.20 5.68 -8.35
N GLU A 37 -9.23 5.70 -7.02
CA GLU A 37 -9.54 6.88 -6.22
C GLU A 37 -8.37 7.18 -5.29
N MET A 38 -7.92 8.43 -5.29
CA MET A 38 -6.88 8.94 -4.41
C MET A 38 -7.34 10.21 -3.70
N ARG A 39 -6.91 10.39 -2.46
CA ARG A 39 -7.16 11.62 -1.71
C ARG A 39 -6.23 12.73 -2.21
N LEU A 40 -6.66 14.00 -2.10
CA LEU A 40 -5.79 15.11 -2.53
C LEU A 40 -4.53 15.22 -1.67
N ASN A 41 -4.61 14.84 -0.39
CA ASN A 41 -3.45 14.85 0.51
C ASN A 41 -2.36 13.83 0.14
N SER A 42 -2.63 12.80 -0.68
CA SER A 42 -1.57 11.90 -1.15
C SER A 42 -0.74 12.51 -2.29
N MET A 43 -1.30 13.50 -2.99
CA MET A 43 -0.63 14.25 -4.07
C MET A 43 0.02 15.53 -3.54
N VAL A 44 -0.51 16.10 -2.46
CA VAL A 44 0.02 17.29 -1.79
C VAL A 44 0.13 17.01 -0.27
N PRO A 45 1.15 16.26 0.17
CA PRO A 45 1.24 15.75 1.55
C PRO A 45 1.45 16.83 2.61
N GLU A 46 1.90 18.02 2.23
CA GLU A 46 2.22 19.11 3.16
C GLU A 46 1.00 19.95 3.59
N ALA A 47 -0.16 19.79 2.94
CA ALA A 47 -1.33 20.63 3.17
C ALA A 47 -2.54 19.82 3.62
N GLU A 48 -2.94 19.91 4.89
CA GLU A 48 -4.23 19.37 5.39
C GLU A 48 -5.43 20.13 4.81
N ALA A 49 -5.23 21.43 4.59
CA ALA A 49 -6.17 22.30 3.90
C ALA A 49 -5.43 23.21 2.93
N MET A 50 -6.04 23.48 1.76
CA MET A 50 -5.53 24.45 0.80
C MET A 50 -6.52 25.61 0.69
N GLU A 51 -6.00 26.83 0.77
CA GLU A 51 -6.82 28.04 0.69
C GLU A 51 -7.06 28.45 -0.76
N LEU A 52 -8.32 28.68 -1.12
CA LEU A 52 -8.76 29.23 -2.38
C LEU A 52 -9.45 30.59 -2.10
N SER A 53 -8.72 31.68 -2.19
CA SER A 53 -9.17 33.03 -1.81
C SER A 53 -8.92 34.06 -2.90
N PRO A 54 -9.39 35.31 -2.77
CA PRO A 54 -9.12 36.35 -3.77
C PRO A 54 -7.63 36.67 -3.95
N ASP A 55 -6.79 36.37 -2.96
CA ASP A 55 -5.33 36.51 -3.00
C ASP A 55 -4.64 35.22 -3.51
N ALA A 56 -5.24 34.05 -3.24
CA ALA A 56 -4.83 32.75 -3.75
C ALA A 56 -5.91 32.13 -4.64
N ARG A 57 -6.15 32.72 -5.82
CA ARG A 57 -7.30 32.39 -6.68
C ARG A 57 -7.22 31.05 -7.40
N GLU A 58 -6.05 30.44 -7.43
CA GLU A 58 -5.81 29.22 -8.21
C GLU A 58 -4.97 28.23 -7.40
N LEU A 59 -5.49 27.01 -7.27
CA LEU A 59 -4.78 25.87 -6.72
C LEU A 59 -4.42 24.91 -7.85
N ARG A 60 -3.16 24.51 -7.92
CA ARG A 60 -2.63 23.55 -8.88
C ARG A 60 -2.15 22.31 -8.18
N ILE A 61 -2.78 21.19 -8.48
CA ILE A 61 -2.50 19.90 -7.86
C ILE A 61 -1.91 18.99 -8.95
N PRO A 62 -0.59 18.74 -8.94
CA PRO A 62 0.03 17.83 -9.90
C PRO A 62 -0.37 16.39 -9.59
N PHE A 63 -0.56 15.59 -10.63
CA PHE A 63 -0.73 14.15 -10.50
C PHE A 63 -0.22 13.43 -11.75
N THR A 64 0.02 12.13 -11.61
CA THR A 64 0.65 11.33 -12.67
C THR A 64 -0.17 10.09 -12.98
N ILE A 65 -0.26 9.78 -14.28
CA ILE A 65 -0.83 8.54 -14.79
C ILE A 65 0.32 7.70 -15.35
N ALA A 66 0.38 6.40 -15.07
CA ALA A 66 1.49 5.55 -15.51
C ALA A 66 1.74 5.66 -17.03
N PRO A 67 3.00 5.71 -17.49
CA PRO A 67 3.34 5.71 -18.91
C PRO A 67 2.68 4.53 -19.64
N GLY A 68 2.12 4.78 -20.83
CA GLY A 68 1.44 3.76 -21.63
C GLY A 68 0.02 3.42 -21.18
N ALA A 69 -0.47 3.93 -20.05
CA ALA A 69 -1.88 3.79 -19.66
C ALA A 69 -2.78 4.74 -20.47
N VAL A 70 -4.03 4.32 -20.72
CA VAL A 70 -5.01 5.11 -21.48
C VAL A 70 -6.07 5.66 -20.51
N PRO A 71 -6.12 6.98 -20.27
CA PRO A 71 -7.16 7.58 -19.45
C PRO A 71 -8.51 7.60 -20.18
N GLU A 72 -9.58 7.21 -19.50
CA GLU A 72 -10.95 7.20 -20.03
C GLU A 72 -11.87 8.21 -19.32
N GLY A 73 -11.62 8.52 -18.04
CA GLY A 73 -12.51 9.38 -17.27
C GLY A 73 -11.86 9.98 -16.02
N VAL A 74 -12.39 11.11 -15.58
CA VAL A 74 -11.95 11.81 -14.36
C VAL A 74 -13.14 12.40 -13.60
N GLU A 75 -13.13 12.21 -12.29
CA GLU A 75 -14.09 12.82 -11.38
C GLU A 75 -13.38 13.37 -10.15
N LEU A 76 -13.84 14.51 -9.65
CA LEU A 76 -13.40 15.10 -8.38
C LEU A 76 -14.56 15.09 -7.39
N ILE A 77 -14.32 14.54 -6.20
CA ILE A 77 -15.14 14.76 -5.02
C ILE A 77 -14.43 15.83 -4.20
N LEU A 78 -14.97 17.04 -4.16
CA LEU A 78 -14.40 18.19 -3.47
C LEU A 78 -15.14 18.42 -2.16
N SER A 79 -14.40 18.49 -1.05
CA SER A 79 -14.92 18.93 0.24
C SER A 79 -14.23 20.23 0.65
N ALA A 80 -15.03 21.25 0.98
CA ALA A 80 -14.50 22.55 1.36
C ALA A 80 -15.36 23.22 2.44
N ASN A 81 -14.71 24.10 3.22
CA ASN A 81 -15.34 24.94 4.23
C ASN A 81 -15.20 26.40 3.83
N PRO A 82 -16.22 27.24 4.06
CA PRO A 82 -16.08 28.68 3.85
C PRO A 82 -15.05 29.26 4.83
N LEU A 83 -14.24 30.22 4.38
CA LEU A 83 -13.36 30.98 5.28
C LEU A 83 -14.15 31.95 6.16
N SER A 84 -15.33 32.40 5.73
CA SER A 84 -16.23 33.24 6.52
C SER A 84 -17.70 33.07 6.09
N ASP A 85 -18.64 33.63 6.86
CA ASP A 85 -20.07 33.67 6.50
C ASP A 85 -20.36 34.52 5.25
N ARG A 86 -19.37 35.26 4.74
CA ARG A 86 -19.46 36.07 3.52
C ARG A 86 -18.80 35.41 2.32
N SER A 87 -18.22 34.21 2.49
CA SER A 87 -17.59 33.44 1.42
C SER A 87 -18.56 33.24 0.25
N ASN A 88 -18.15 33.67 -0.94
CA ASN A 88 -18.93 33.51 -2.16
C ASN A 88 -18.01 33.28 -3.37
N GLY A 89 -18.58 33.31 -4.56
CA GLY A 89 -17.87 33.10 -5.81
C GLY A 89 -18.13 31.72 -6.40
N GLU A 90 -17.81 31.60 -7.69
CA GLU A 90 -17.91 30.37 -8.43
C GLU A 90 -16.54 29.66 -8.39
N ILE A 91 -16.55 28.39 -8.00
CA ILE A 91 -15.39 27.52 -8.02
C ILE A 91 -15.42 26.75 -9.34
N GLU A 92 -14.43 27.03 -10.17
CA GLU A 92 -14.19 26.35 -11.44
C GLU A 92 -13.15 25.24 -11.25
N VAL A 93 -13.44 24.07 -11.79
CA VAL A 93 -12.56 22.90 -11.72
C VAL A 93 -12.32 22.38 -13.13
N PHE A 94 -11.05 22.15 -13.47
CA PHE A 94 -10.65 21.52 -14.73
C PHE A 94 -9.34 20.77 -14.57
N VAL A 95 -9.06 19.88 -15.53
CA VAL A 95 -7.76 19.20 -15.63
C VAL A 95 -7.01 19.73 -16.84
N ASN A 96 -5.72 19.99 -16.68
CA ASN A 96 -4.83 20.51 -17.71
C ASN A 96 -5.38 21.79 -18.35
N ARG A 97 -5.90 21.68 -19.57
CA ARG A 97 -6.50 22.79 -20.34
C ARG A 97 -7.91 22.44 -20.84
N SER A 98 -8.56 21.47 -20.19
CA SER A 98 -9.94 21.09 -20.50
C SER A 98 -10.92 22.20 -20.12
N ARG A 99 -12.16 22.03 -20.56
CA ARG A 99 -13.27 22.91 -20.18
C ARG A 99 -13.52 22.85 -18.67
N ALA A 100 -13.70 24.01 -18.06
CA ALA A 100 -14.07 24.15 -16.66
C ALA A 100 -15.51 23.67 -16.38
N VAL A 101 -15.66 22.97 -15.26
CA VAL A 101 -16.95 22.69 -14.62
C VAL A 101 -17.02 23.54 -13.38
N ALA A 102 -18.12 24.26 -13.22
CA ALA A 102 -18.22 25.32 -12.24
C ALA A 102 -19.34 25.07 -11.23
N LEU A 103 -19.14 25.53 -10.00
CA LEU A 103 -20.08 25.42 -8.91
C LEU A 103 -20.11 26.74 -8.13
N ALA A 104 -21.30 27.28 -7.87
CA ALA A 104 -21.48 28.43 -6.99
C ALA A 104 -22.00 27.97 -5.60
N PRO A 105 -21.11 27.58 -4.66
CA PRO A 105 -21.52 27.14 -3.33
C PRO A 105 -22.11 28.28 -2.49
N ARG A 106 -23.03 27.93 -1.57
CA ARG A 106 -23.49 28.81 -0.48
C ARG A 106 -22.44 28.84 0.63
N PRO A 107 -22.30 29.92 1.44
CA PRO A 107 -21.31 30.07 2.53
C PRO A 107 -21.52 29.07 3.69
N GLN A 108 -21.40 27.78 3.40
CA GLN A 108 -21.57 26.65 4.30
C GLN A 108 -20.64 25.53 3.83
N SER A 109 -20.22 24.66 4.74
CA SER A 109 -19.45 23.47 4.39
C SER A 109 -20.19 22.61 3.37
N PHE A 110 -19.48 22.09 2.38
CA PHE A 110 -20.09 21.27 1.34
C PHE A 110 -19.19 20.12 0.88
N GLU A 111 -19.82 19.14 0.26
CA GLU A 111 -19.19 18.13 -0.58
C GLU A 111 -19.86 18.17 -1.96
N ALA A 112 -19.07 18.27 -3.02
CA ALA A 112 -19.57 18.34 -4.38
C ALA A 112 -18.81 17.36 -5.29
N ARG A 113 -19.54 16.77 -6.25
CA ARG A 113 -18.97 15.87 -7.26
C ARG A 113 -18.93 16.55 -8.62
N PHE A 114 -17.74 16.62 -9.19
CA PHE A 114 -17.48 17.16 -10.52
C PHE A 114 -17.15 16.02 -11.47
N ALA A 115 -17.93 15.86 -12.54
CA ALA A 115 -17.56 15.03 -13.69
C ALA A 115 -16.74 15.90 -14.65
N LEU A 116 -15.43 15.71 -14.67
CA LEU A 116 -14.51 16.56 -15.44
C LEU A 116 -14.31 15.98 -16.84
N TYR A 117 -13.92 16.82 -17.79
CA TYR A 117 -13.64 16.38 -19.16
C TYR A 117 -12.28 15.66 -19.22
N SER A 118 -12.27 14.46 -19.79
CA SER A 118 -11.08 13.58 -19.91
C SER A 118 -10.30 13.75 -21.21
N ASP A 119 -10.78 14.59 -22.14
CA ASP A 119 -10.19 14.84 -23.46
C ASP A 119 -8.74 15.34 -23.43
N THR A 120 -8.36 16.01 -22.35
CA THR A 120 -6.99 16.51 -22.16
C THR A 120 -6.15 15.67 -21.19
N LEU A 121 -6.69 14.58 -20.63
CA LEU A 121 -5.89 13.65 -19.84
C LEU A 121 -4.87 12.95 -20.72
N ARG A 122 -3.70 12.70 -20.15
CA ARG A 122 -2.61 11.99 -20.83
C ARG A 122 -1.87 11.07 -19.87
N ALA A 123 -1.19 10.07 -20.40
CA ALA A 123 -0.16 9.37 -19.64
C ALA A 123 0.95 10.36 -19.21
N GLY A 124 1.54 10.12 -18.05
CA GLY A 124 2.52 11.01 -17.42
C GLY A 124 1.86 12.14 -16.62
N GLU A 125 2.48 13.33 -16.69
CA GLU A 125 2.15 14.49 -15.88
C GLU A 125 0.83 15.16 -16.29
N ASN A 126 -0.05 15.37 -15.30
CA ASN A 126 -1.30 16.10 -15.39
C ASN A 126 -1.42 17.09 -14.23
N THR A 127 -2.33 18.06 -14.35
CA THR A 127 -2.58 19.05 -13.30
C THR A 127 -4.07 19.25 -13.13
N LEU A 128 -4.57 19.00 -11.92
CA LEU A 128 -5.91 19.41 -11.52
C LEU A 128 -5.84 20.88 -11.08
N VAL A 129 -6.73 21.70 -11.62
CA VAL A 129 -6.79 23.13 -11.31
C VAL A 129 -8.15 23.46 -10.68
N LEU A 130 -8.11 24.09 -9.51
CA LEU A 130 -9.27 24.71 -8.87
C LEU A 130 -9.07 26.21 -8.93
N ARG A 131 -10.05 26.95 -9.47
CA ARG A 131 -9.97 28.38 -9.65
C ARG A 131 -11.21 29.06 -9.07
N LEU A 132 -11.00 30.19 -8.41
CA LEU A 132 -12.07 31.04 -7.91
C LEU A 132 -12.38 32.15 -8.92
N SER A 133 -13.66 32.35 -9.23
CA SER A 133 -14.10 33.40 -10.13
C SER A 133 -13.76 34.80 -9.60
N GLU A 134 -13.65 35.77 -10.52
CA GLU A 134 -13.47 37.16 -10.13
C GLU A 134 -14.67 37.68 -9.32
N GLY A 135 -14.41 38.59 -8.36
CA GLY A 135 -15.43 39.17 -7.50
C GLY A 135 -15.84 38.34 -6.28
N ALA A 136 -15.21 37.17 -6.08
CA ALA A 136 -15.35 36.39 -4.86
C ALA A 136 -14.82 37.14 -3.63
N ARG A 137 -15.41 36.87 -2.46
CA ARG A 137 -15.07 37.42 -1.15
C ARG A 137 -14.64 36.29 -0.24
N ASP A 138 -13.61 36.55 0.57
CA ASP A 138 -13.05 35.69 1.62
C ASP A 138 -12.53 34.31 1.13
N GLY A 139 -13.31 33.50 0.42
CA GLY A 139 -12.85 32.26 -0.23
C GLY A 139 -13.19 30.97 0.53
N TRP A 140 -12.46 29.90 0.22
CA TRP A 140 -12.75 28.53 0.66
C TRP A 140 -11.49 27.81 1.14
N ALA A 141 -11.58 27.09 2.26
CA ALA A 141 -10.59 26.13 2.69
C ALA A 141 -10.95 24.74 2.14
N VAL A 142 -10.19 24.27 1.15
CA VAL A 142 -10.33 22.93 0.56
C VAL A 142 -9.72 21.89 1.50
N ASN A 143 -10.53 20.95 1.98
CA ASN A 143 -10.08 19.86 2.84
C ASN A 143 -9.45 18.75 1.98
N THR A 144 -8.12 18.61 2.01
CA THR A 144 -7.40 17.66 1.14
C THR A 144 -7.55 16.21 1.59
N GLN A 145 -7.88 15.98 2.86
CA GLN A 145 -8.09 14.64 3.43
C GLN A 145 -9.47 14.07 3.06
N ALA A 146 -10.48 14.95 2.95
CA ALA A 146 -11.84 14.59 2.56
C ALA A 146 -12.04 14.61 1.04
N SER A 147 -11.29 15.46 0.32
CA SER A 147 -11.37 15.57 -1.15
C SER A 147 -10.63 14.43 -1.85
N ARG A 148 -11.17 13.96 -2.98
CA ARG A 148 -10.67 12.78 -3.71
C ARG A 148 -10.76 12.95 -5.22
N LEU A 149 -9.69 12.57 -5.91
CA LEU A 149 -9.64 12.48 -7.37
C LEU A 149 -9.80 11.03 -7.78
N ARG A 150 -10.73 10.77 -8.69
CA ARG A 150 -11.00 9.46 -9.26
C ARG A 150 -10.65 9.47 -10.74
N ILE A 151 -9.77 8.58 -11.17
CA ILE A 151 -9.40 8.42 -12.58
C ILE A 151 -9.75 7.01 -13.02
N ARG A 152 -10.43 6.92 -14.16
CA ARG A 152 -10.67 5.66 -14.87
C ARG A 152 -9.61 5.53 -15.96
N THR A 153 -8.84 4.44 -15.92
CA THR A 153 -7.74 4.19 -16.86
C THR A 153 -7.71 2.73 -17.31
N VAL A 154 -7.33 2.49 -18.55
CA VAL A 154 -6.81 1.19 -18.98
C VAL A 154 -5.33 1.13 -18.58
N PRO A 155 -4.91 0.18 -17.72
CA PRO A 155 -3.51 0.06 -17.33
C PRO A 155 -2.59 -0.19 -18.52
N ALA A 156 -1.32 0.21 -18.39
CA ALA A 156 -0.32 -0.10 -19.40
C ALA A 156 -0.20 -1.61 -19.63
N SER A 157 -0.04 -2.03 -20.88
CA SER A 157 0.28 -3.42 -21.26
C SER A 157 1.74 -3.79 -20.95
N GLY A 158 2.55 -2.81 -20.56
CA GLY A 158 3.96 -2.94 -20.22
C GLY A 158 4.70 -1.61 -20.38
N TYR A 159 6.01 -1.64 -20.20
CA TYR A 159 6.90 -0.50 -20.23
C TYR A 159 7.99 -0.72 -21.28
N ALA A 160 8.34 0.31 -22.03
CA ALA A 160 9.33 0.17 -23.10
C ALA A 160 10.77 0.07 -22.56
N ASN A 161 11.02 0.65 -21.39
CA ASN A 161 12.37 0.82 -20.84
C ASN A 161 12.32 0.93 -19.29
N LEU A 162 13.49 0.89 -18.64
CA LEU A 162 13.57 0.96 -17.16
C LEU A 162 13.08 2.30 -16.59
N ALA A 163 13.32 3.41 -17.30
CA ALA A 163 12.84 4.73 -16.87
C ALA A 163 11.30 4.82 -16.91
N ASP A 164 10.65 4.25 -17.92
CA ASP A 164 9.19 4.16 -18.02
C ASP A 164 8.61 3.29 -16.90
N LEU A 165 9.25 2.16 -16.59
CA LEU A 165 8.86 1.32 -15.46
C LEU A 165 9.00 2.08 -14.14
N GLU A 166 10.12 2.77 -13.92
CA GLU A 166 10.37 3.55 -12.72
C GLU A 166 9.35 4.69 -12.56
N ALA A 167 8.99 5.37 -13.65
CA ALA A 167 7.93 6.37 -13.67
C ALA A 167 6.54 5.76 -13.45
N GLY A 168 6.27 4.57 -14.01
CA GLY A 168 5.03 3.84 -13.82
C GLY A 168 4.83 3.34 -12.39
N LEU A 169 5.90 2.86 -11.75
CA LEU A 169 5.87 2.44 -10.34
C LEU A 169 5.54 3.62 -9.41
N ARG A 170 6.05 4.82 -9.69
CA ARG A 170 5.79 6.05 -8.91
C ARG A 170 4.48 6.76 -9.28
N ALA A 171 3.75 6.27 -10.28
CA ALA A 171 2.57 6.97 -10.77
C ALA A 171 1.44 6.96 -9.73
N HIS A 172 0.71 8.07 -9.60
CA HIS A 172 -0.45 8.15 -8.72
C HIS A 172 -1.58 7.21 -9.18
N PHE A 173 -1.80 7.15 -10.49
CA PHE A 173 -2.84 6.33 -11.10
C PHE A 173 -2.25 5.35 -12.11
N ALA A 174 -2.89 4.19 -12.25
CA ALA A 174 -2.51 3.14 -13.20
C ALA A 174 -1.14 2.48 -12.94
N ALA A 175 -0.54 2.68 -11.76
CA ALA A 175 0.69 1.99 -11.36
C ALA A 175 0.50 0.46 -11.30
N PRO A 176 1.52 -0.35 -11.58
CA PRO A 176 1.37 -1.80 -11.59
C PRO A 176 1.21 -2.29 -10.15
N ARG A 177 0.03 -2.81 -9.79
CA ARG A 177 -0.30 -3.16 -8.40
C ARG A 177 0.04 -4.60 -8.06
N ARG A 178 -0.25 -5.51 -8.98
CA ARG A 178 -0.07 -6.95 -8.81
C ARG A 178 1.30 -7.35 -9.33
N VAL A 179 2.17 -7.80 -8.43
CA VAL A 179 3.54 -8.14 -8.76
C VAL A 179 3.81 -9.59 -8.42
N HIS A 180 4.36 -10.33 -9.38
CA HIS A 180 4.91 -11.67 -9.14
C HIS A 180 6.43 -11.56 -9.00
N ILE A 181 7.00 -12.28 -8.03
CA ILE A 181 8.45 -12.34 -7.81
C ILE A 181 8.87 -13.80 -7.97
N ASP A 182 9.69 -14.07 -8.98
CA ASP A 182 10.34 -15.37 -9.17
C ASP A 182 11.83 -15.23 -8.85
N ALA A 183 12.20 -15.72 -7.66
CA ALA A 183 13.57 -15.73 -7.17
C ALA A 183 14.20 -17.13 -7.13
N ALA A 184 13.57 -18.14 -7.75
CA ALA A 184 14.00 -19.55 -7.62
C ALA A 184 15.46 -19.76 -8.03
N SER A 185 15.93 -19.06 -9.06
CA SER A 185 17.32 -19.13 -9.56
C SER A 185 18.38 -18.71 -8.54
N ALA A 186 18.01 -18.00 -7.47
CA ALA A 186 18.94 -17.59 -6.40
C ALA A 186 19.24 -18.72 -5.40
N GLY A 187 18.57 -19.87 -5.49
CA GLY A 187 18.82 -21.03 -4.63
C GLY A 187 18.66 -20.67 -3.14
N ARG A 188 19.72 -20.81 -2.36
CA ARG A 188 19.70 -20.52 -0.91
C ARG A 188 19.37 -19.06 -0.58
N ASP A 189 19.64 -18.13 -1.50
CA ASP A 189 19.38 -16.70 -1.31
C ASP A 189 18.00 -16.27 -1.83
N ALA A 190 17.15 -17.19 -2.32
CA ALA A 190 15.84 -16.87 -2.91
C ALA A 190 14.95 -16.04 -1.99
N LEU A 191 14.96 -16.32 -0.68
CA LEU A 191 14.19 -15.58 0.30
C LEU A 191 14.72 -14.16 0.51
N ALA A 192 16.04 -14.02 0.65
CA ALA A 192 16.70 -12.71 0.76
C ALA A 192 16.46 -11.86 -0.48
N VAL A 193 16.60 -12.45 -1.67
CA VAL A 193 16.32 -11.80 -2.94
C VAL A 193 14.86 -11.37 -3.03
N SER A 194 13.91 -12.25 -2.70
CA SER A 194 12.47 -11.89 -2.71
C SER A 194 12.15 -10.75 -1.77
N ALA A 195 12.73 -10.76 -0.56
CA ALA A 195 12.55 -9.70 0.42
C ALA A 195 13.11 -8.37 -0.07
N LEU A 196 14.31 -8.35 -0.66
CA LEU A 196 14.91 -7.14 -1.22
C LEU A 196 14.12 -6.60 -2.41
N VAL A 197 13.61 -7.47 -3.28
CA VAL A 197 12.73 -7.09 -4.39
C VAL A 197 11.43 -6.47 -3.87
N ALA A 198 10.77 -7.09 -2.90
CA ALA A 198 9.54 -6.57 -2.32
C ALA A 198 9.74 -5.17 -1.68
N GLN A 199 10.85 -4.97 -0.97
CA GLN A 199 11.21 -3.67 -0.40
C GLN A 199 11.53 -2.63 -1.47
N GLY A 200 12.32 -3.00 -2.48
CA GLY A 200 12.65 -2.12 -3.61
C GLY A 200 11.42 -1.68 -4.40
N LEU A 201 10.42 -2.57 -4.56
CA LEU A 201 9.13 -2.23 -5.15
C LEU A 201 8.36 -1.25 -4.25
N ALA A 202 8.26 -1.53 -2.95
CA ALA A 202 7.51 -0.67 -2.05
C ALA A 202 8.08 0.76 -1.96
N LEU A 203 9.41 0.89 -1.92
CA LEU A 203 10.07 2.19 -1.92
C LEU A 203 9.85 2.98 -3.22
N ARG A 204 9.75 2.30 -4.38
CA ARG A 204 9.43 2.94 -5.66
C ARG A 204 7.96 3.32 -5.77
N MET A 205 7.08 2.48 -5.26
CA MET A 205 5.64 2.70 -5.35
C MET A 205 5.13 3.69 -4.31
N GLY A 206 5.90 3.95 -3.25
CA GLY A 206 5.41 4.69 -2.08
C GLY A 206 4.34 3.92 -1.29
N GLU A 207 4.04 2.69 -1.68
CA GLU A 207 3.07 1.79 -1.06
C GLU A 207 3.51 0.33 -1.19
N THR A 208 2.97 -0.54 -0.34
CA THR A 208 3.31 -1.97 -0.39
C THR A 208 2.66 -2.64 -1.62
N PRO A 209 3.43 -3.37 -2.46
CA PRO A 209 2.90 -4.05 -3.65
C PRO A 209 1.92 -5.18 -3.28
N ILE A 210 1.03 -5.53 -4.22
CA ILE A 210 0.18 -6.71 -4.11
C ILE A 210 0.96 -7.91 -4.66
N LEU A 211 1.61 -8.65 -3.78
CA LEU A 211 2.34 -9.84 -4.16
C LEU A 211 1.37 -10.99 -4.50
N VAL A 212 1.56 -11.56 -5.69
CA VAL A 212 0.79 -12.70 -6.22
C VAL A 212 1.72 -13.86 -6.56
N ASN A 213 1.24 -15.08 -6.33
CA ASN A 213 2.03 -16.30 -6.53
C ASN A 213 2.04 -16.74 -8.01
N GLN A 214 1.07 -16.31 -8.80
CA GLN A 214 0.95 -16.66 -10.21
C GLN A 214 1.35 -15.49 -11.11
N ALA A 215 2.24 -15.75 -12.08
CA ALA A 215 2.67 -14.76 -13.06
C ALA A 215 1.52 -14.27 -13.97
N GLU A 216 0.59 -15.16 -14.32
CA GLU A 216 -0.52 -14.88 -15.26
C GLU A 216 -1.46 -13.77 -14.79
N VAL A 217 -1.56 -13.58 -13.47
CA VAL A 217 -2.43 -12.57 -12.87
C VAL A 217 -1.67 -11.31 -12.44
N ALA A 218 -0.36 -11.26 -12.70
CA ALA A 218 0.50 -10.14 -12.36
C ALA A 218 0.51 -9.09 -13.48
N GLU A 219 0.57 -7.82 -13.09
CA GLU A 219 0.76 -6.70 -14.02
C GLU A 219 2.25 -6.48 -14.32
N LEU A 220 3.10 -6.89 -13.38
CA LEU A 220 4.57 -6.87 -13.47
C LEU A 220 5.11 -8.19 -12.91
N THR A 221 6.06 -8.80 -13.61
CA THR A 221 6.83 -9.93 -13.09
C THR A 221 8.28 -9.50 -12.87
N VAL A 222 8.83 -9.77 -11.69
CA VAL A 222 10.26 -9.64 -11.42
C VAL A 222 10.86 -11.04 -11.39
N THR A 223 11.74 -11.32 -12.32
CA THR A 223 12.44 -12.61 -12.42
C THR A 223 13.91 -12.46 -12.08
N VAL A 224 14.48 -13.52 -11.53
CA VAL A 224 15.89 -13.59 -11.19
C VAL A 224 16.54 -14.69 -12.04
N GLN A 225 17.64 -14.36 -12.73
CA GLN A 225 18.28 -15.26 -13.69
C GLN A 225 19.81 -15.25 -13.61
N VAL A 226 20.41 -16.44 -13.58
CA VAL A 226 21.86 -16.59 -13.75
C VAL A 226 22.22 -16.44 -15.23
N ARG A 227 23.09 -15.48 -15.56
CA ARG A 227 23.69 -15.31 -16.89
C ARG A 227 24.98 -16.12 -16.96
N GLY A 228 24.99 -17.16 -17.80
CA GLY A 228 26.22 -17.90 -18.07
C GLY A 228 27.36 -16.98 -18.53
N GLY A 229 28.60 -17.31 -18.17
CA GLY A 229 29.80 -16.58 -18.62
C GLY A 229 30.31 -15.46 -17.71
N GLY A 230 29.97 -15.46 -16.41
CA GLY A 230 30.60 -14.55 -15.43
C GLY A 230 30.12 -13.10 -15.51
N GLY A 231 28.87 -12.87 -15.91
CA GLY A 231 28.31 -11.52 -16.05
C GLY A 231 28.19 -10.77 -14.72
N LEU A 232 28.43 -9.46 -14.74
CA LEU A 232 28.19 -8.60 -13.58
C LEU A 232 26.69 -8.49 -13.24
N PRO A 233 26.36 -8.21 -11.97
CA PRO A 233 25.00 -7.86 -11.54
C PRO A 233 24.41 -6.76 -12.41
N ALA A 234 23.20 -7.00 -12.95
CA ALA A 234 22.46 -5.99 -13.69
C ALA A 234 20.96 -6.19 -13.60
N ILE A 235 20.25 -5.14 -13.97
CA ILE A 235 18.80 -5.07 -14.09
C ILE A 235 18.46 -4.67 -15.51
N ASP A 236 17.54 -5.38 -16.15
CA ASP A 236 17.09 -5.07 -17.49
C ASP A 236 15.63 -5.48 -17.70
N MET A 237 14.99 -4.92 -18.71
CA MET A 237 13.65 -5.33 -19.15
C MET A 237 13.79 -6.58 -20.03
N ALA A 238 13.26 -7.72 -19.58
CA ALA A 238 13.23 -8.95 -20.38
C ALA A 238 12.06 -8.94 -21.38
N THR A 239 10.92 -8.42 -20.96
CA THR A 239 9.74 -8.11 -21.78
C THR A 239 9.11 -6.82 -21.26
N PRO A 240 8.12 -6.22 -21.95
CA PRO A 240 7.48 -5.00 -21.45
C PRO A 240 6.86 -5.13 -20.05
N SER A 241 6.46 -6.32 -19.61
CA SER A 241 5.89 -6.57 -18.28
C SER A 241 6.80 -7.40 -17.37
N GLN A 242 8.04 -7.64 -17.78
CA GLN A 242 8.99 -8.49 -17.04
C GLN A 242 10.32 -7.76 -16.80
N LEU A 243 10.58 -7.47 -15.53
CA LEU A 243 11.87 -7.03 -15.04
C LEU A 243 12.75 -8.24 -14.75
N ARG A 244 14.01 -8.19 -15.17
CA ARG A 244 14.99 -9.24 -14.88
C ARG A 244 16.14 -8.70 -14.04
N LEU A 245 16.40 -9.39 -12.94
CA LEU A 245 17.58 -9.24 -12.11
C LEU A 245 18.55 -10.38 -12.43
N SER A 246 19.80 -10.08 -12.74
CA SER A 246 20.69 -11.12 -13.24
C SER A 246 22.15 -10.91 -12.90
N ALA A 247 22.86 -12.01 -12.68
CA ALA A 247 24.27 -12.05 -12.31
C ALA A 247 24.95 -13.32 -12.85
N GLY A 248 26.28 -13.41 -12.73
CA GLY A 248 27.09 -14.49 -13.29
C GLY A 248 26.91 -15.86 -12.63
N ASP A 249 26.46 -15.87 -11.37
CA ASP A 249 26.17 -17.08 -10.60
C ASP A 249 25.03 -16.83 -9.61
N ALA A 250 24.56 -17.90 -8.95
CA ALA A 250 23.42 -17.84 -8.04
C ALA A 250 23.66 -16.96 -6.80
N GLY A 251 24.86 -17.02 -6.21
CA GLY A 251 25.20 -16.23 -5.03
C GLY A 251 25.37 -14.75 -5.34
N ALA A 252 25.73 -14.41 -6.57
CA ALA A 252 25.80 -13.02 -7.03
C ALA A 252 24.42 -12.37 -7.30
N LEU A 253 23.33 -13.15 -7.34
CA LEU A 253 21.99 -12.61 -7.59
C LEU A 253 21.50 -11.68 -6.46
N ILE A 254 21.94 -11.92 -5.23
CA ILE A 254 21.64 -11.02 -4.10
C ILE A 254 22.20 -9.61 -4.33
N ALA A 255 23.32 -9.47 -5.05
CA ALA A 255 23.87 -8.16 -5.39
C ALA A 255 22.97 -7.40 -6.37
N SER A 256 22.36 -8.09 -7.33
CA SER A 256 21.38 -7.48 -8.26
C SER A 256 20.11 -7.03 -7.51
N ALA A 257 19.64 -7.84 -6.56
CA ALA A 257 18.50 -7.49 -5.73
C ALA A 257 18.78 -6.30 -4.79
N ARG A 258 19.99 -6.23 -4.21
CA ARG A 258 20.45 -5.07 -3.44
C ARG A 258 20.53 -3.81 -4.29
N LEU A 259 21.08 -3.91 -5.49
CA LEU A 259 21.17 -2.81 -6.45
C LEU A 259 19.78 -2.30 -6.84
N PHE A 260 18.82 -3.21 -7.08
CA PHE A 260 17.41 -2.86 -7.26
C PHE A 260 16.84 -2.17 -6.03
N ALA A 261 17.03 -2.70 -4.83
CA ALA A 261 16.45 -2.14 -3.62
C ALA A 261 17.09 -0.78 -3.19
N ALA A 262 18.31 -0.49 -3.64
CA ALA A 262 19.09 0.65 -3.16
C ALA A 262 19.12 1.86 -4.10
N ARG A 263 18.91 1.68 -5.41
CA ARG A 263 19.19 2.72 -6.41
C ARG A 263 18.02 2.95 -7.35
N SER A 264 17.80 4.22 -7.70
CA SER A 264 16.85 4.61 -8.74
C SER A 264 17.37 4.17 -10.12
N MET A 265 16.50 3.57 -10.93
CA MET A 265 16.81 3.22 -12.33
C MET A 265 16.37 4.32 -13.30
N ASN A 266 15.98 5.48 -12.76
CA ASN A 266 15.60 6.63 -13.59
C ASN A 266 16.75 7.01 -14.52
N LEU A 267 16.42 7.44 -15.74
CA LEU A 267 17.37 7.79 -16.83
C LEU A 267 18.05 6.60 -17.53
N HIS A 268 17.76 5.36 -17.15
CA HIS A 268 18.28 4.18 -17.85
C HIS A 268 17.25 3.61 -18.82
N ALA A 269 17.67 3.38 -20.08
CA ALA A 269 16.77 2.86 -21.10
C ALA A 269 16.69 1.32 -21.03
N VAL A 270 17.79 0.64 -21.30
CA VAL A 270 17.74 -0.82 -21.55
C VAL A 270 18.18 -1.63 -20.34
N ARG A 271 19.22 -1.14 -19.65
CA ARG A 271 19.92 -1.91 -18.64
C ARG A 271 20.59 -0.99 -17.63
N PHE A 272 20.68 -1.48 -16.40
CA PHE A 272 21.27 -0.80 -15.25
C PHE A 272 22.28 -1.74 -14.60
N GLU A 273 23.56 -1.41 -14.69
CA GLU A 273 24.68 -2.23 -14.21
C GLU A 273 25.29 -1.67 -12.93
N LEU A 274 26.21 -2.44 -12.33
CA LEU A 274 26.91 -2.03 -11.10
C LEU A 274 27.65 -0.68 -11.25
N ALA A 275 28.22 -0.40 -12.43
CA ALA A 275 28.90 0.87 -12.69
C ALA A 275 27.92 2.05 -12.65
N ASP A 276 26.72 1.89 -13.21
CA ASP A 276 25.66 2.89 -13.19
C ASP A 276 25.19 3.20 -11.75
N ALA A 277 25.14 2.17 -10.91
CA ALA A 277 24.71 2.29 -9.52
C ALA A 277 25.59 3.21 -8.66
N LEU A 278 26.83 3.48 -9.06
CA LEU A 278 27.70 4.42 -8.36
C LEU A 278 27.26 5.87 -8.53
N ALA A 279 26.75 6.21 -9.72
CA ALA A 279 26.26 7.56 -10.04
C ALA A 279 24.75 7.72 -9.79
N ALA A 280 24.00 6.61 -9.71
CA ALA A 280 22.55 6.64 -9.53
C ALA A 280 22.13 7.19 -8.15
N PRO A 281 21.07 8.01 -8.08
CA PRO A 281 20.49 8.42 -6.81
C PRO A 281 20.07 7.23 -5.95
N ARG A 282 20.22 7.37 -4.63
CA ARG A 282 19.70 6.37 -3.70
C ARG A 282 18.18 6.37 -3.70
N LEU A 283 17.62 5.19 -3.55
CA LEU A 283 16.19 5.01 -3.36
C LEU A 283 15.88 5.19 -1.87
N GLU A 284 15.65 6.43 -1.48
CA GLU A 284 15.28 6.82 -0.12
C GLU A 284 13.91 7.48 -0.16
N SER A 285 13.03 7.07 0.74
CA SER A 285 11.78 7.78 1.05
C SER A 285 12.03 8.68 2.26
N VAL A 286 11.35 9.83 2.34
CA VAL A 286 11.40 10.70 3.51
C VAL A 286 10.77 9.96 4.70
N GLY A 287 11.60 9.18 5.40
CA GLY A 287 11.21 8.48 6.62
C GLY A 287 11.13 9.46 7.79
N ALA A 288 10.25 9.19 8.75
CA ALA A 288 10.31 9.89 10.02
C ALA A 288 11.66 9.60 10.71
N PRO A 289 12.27 10.57 11.41
CA PRO A 289 13.53 10.33 12.10
C PRO A 289 13.42 9.11 13.01
N VAL A 290 14.37 8.19 12.90
CA VAL A 290 14.44 6.95 13.70
C VAL A 290 14.50 7.34 15.17
N ARG A 291 13.38 7.20 15.89
CA ARG A 291 13.35 7.35 17.34
C ARG A 291 13.66 6.01 17.96
N ALA A 292 14.72 5.95 18.76
CA ALA A 292 15.00 4.80 19.59
C ALA A 292 13.82 4.57 20.55
N GLY A 293 13.13 3.45 20.40
CA GLY A 293 12.01 3.07 21.25
C GLY A 293 11.87 1.55 21.29
N ALA A 294 11.40 1.03 22.42
CA ALA A 294 11.14 -0.40 22.64
C ALA A 294 9.68 -0.78 22.35
N ALA A 295 8.98 0.04 21.57
CA ALA A 295 7.55 -0.09 21.32
C ALA A 295 7.26 -0.08 19.82
N LEU A 296 6.12 -0.67 19.45
CA LEU A 296 5.69 -0.88 18.07
C LEU A 296 5.56 0.43 17.29
N GLU A 297 5.36 1.58 17.93
CA GLU A 297 5.29 2.85 17.22
C GLU A 297 6.63 3.19 16.55
N ALA A 298 7.75 2.78 17.16
CA ALA A 298 9.09 3.02 16.61
C ALA A 298 9.32 2.22 15.33
N LEU A 299 8.85 0.97 15.31
CA LEU A 299 8.83 0.14 14.10
C LEU A 299 7.90 0.75 13.04
N ALA A 300 6.69 1.16 13.44
CA ALA A 300 5.67 1.61 12.52
C ALA A 300 6.03 2.94 11.83
N ARG A 301 6.68 3.87 12.54
CA ARG A 301 7.01 5.20 12.02
C ARG A 301 8.37 5.29 11.35
N GLY A 302 9.36 4.54 11.81
CA GLY A 302 10.75 4.67 11.37
C GLY A 302 11.48 3.35 11.18
N GLY A 303 10.78 2.22 11.22
CA GLY A 303 11.34 0.87 11.07
C GLY A 303 12.29 0.44 12.20
N ALA A 304 12.39 1.19 13.29
CA ALA A 304 13.31 0.87 14.39
C ALA A 304 12.86 -0.40 15.15
N PRO A 305 13.80 -1.21 15.68
CA PRO A 305 15.25 -1.12 15.52
C PRO A 305 15.79 -1.60 14.16
N PHE A 306 14.99 -2.33 13.39
CA PHE A 306 15.45 -3.11 12.24
C PHE A 306 15.93 -2.28 11.05
N GLY A 307 15.40 -1.07 10.86
CA GLY A 307 15.81 -0.17 9.79
C GLY A 307 17.16 0.52 10.01
N ALA A 308 17.74 0.42 11.22
CA ALA A 308 19.04 1.02 11.51
C ALA A 308 20.13 0.41 10.62
N ASP A 309 21.07 1.24 10.15
CA ASP A 309 22.20 0.84 9.31
C ASP A 309 21.78 -0.03 8.10
N GLN A 310 20.62 0.28 7.50
CA GLN A 310 20.04 -0.49 6.39
C GLN A 310 19.91 -1.98 6.72
N GLY A 311 19.43 -2.30 7.93
CA GLY A 311 19.24 -3.68 8.37
C GLY A 311 20.50 -4.36 8.86
N GLY A 312 21.61 -3.66 9.08
CA GLY A 312 22.89 -4.26 9.48
C GLY A 312 22.87 -5.07 10.79
N ARG A 313 21.80 -4.94 11.58
CA ARG A 313 21.55 -5.74 12.79
C ARG A 313 20.18 -6.43 12.78
N ALA A 314 19.52 -6.54 11.63
CA ALA A 314 18.20 -7.15 11.52
C ALA A 314 18.30 -8.59 10.99
N ALA A 315 17.62 -9.53 11.65
CA ALA A 315 17.41 -10.88 11.18
C ALA A 315 15.90 -11.12 11.01
N VAL A 316 15.46 -11.34 9.76
CA VAL A 316 14.06 -11.56 9.42
C VAL A 316 13.84 -13.06 9.19
N VAL A 317 12.94 -13.64 9.98
CA VAL A 317 12.57 -15.05 9.94
C VAL A 317 11.17 -15.19 9.35
N PHE A 318 11.06 -15.94 8.25
CA PHE A 318 9.80 -16.32 7.63
C PHE A 318 9.44 -17.72 8.13
N ALA A 319 8.60 -17.78 9.16
CA ALA A 319 8.37 -19.00 9.92
C ALA A 319 7.58 -20.09 9.16
N SER A 320 7.07 -19.80 7.96
CA SER A 320 6.27 -20.75 7.16
C SER A 320 6.88 -20.96 5.78
N ASP A 321 6.85 -22.22 5.33
CA ASP A 321 7.27 -22.63 4.00
C ASP A 321 6.15 -22.44 2.96
N ASP A 322 4.92 -22.17 3.42
CA ASP A 322 3.78 -21.91 2.54
C ASP A 322 3.97 -20.60 1.75
N GLU A 323 3.69 -20.64 0.46
CA GLU A 323 3.94 -19.53 -0.45
C GLU A 323 2.98 -18.34 -0.19
N GLU A 324 1.73 -18.60 0.21
CA GLU A 324 0.79 -17.53 0.56
C GLU A 324 1.21 -16.84 1.85
N ASP A 325 1.62 -17.61 2.87
CA ASP A 325 2.17 -17.07 4.12
C ASP A 325 3.41 -16.21 3.85
N ARG A 326 4.34 -16.73 3.03
CA ARG A 326 5.54 -16.02 2.62
C ARG A 326 5.21 -14.72 1.90
N SER A 327 4.24 -14.73 0.99
CA SER A 327 3.73 -13.53 0.31
C SER A 327 3.17 -12.49 1.30
N GLY A 328 2.46 -12.94 2.34
CA GLY A 328 2.00 -12.08 3.43
C GLY A 328 3.14 -11.47 4.25
N ALA A 329 4.13 -12.27 4.62
CA ALA A 329 5.31 -11.83 5.34
C ALA A 329 6.17 -10.84 4.51
N LEU A 330 6.35 -11.09 3.21
CA LEU A 330 7.06 -10.18 2.30
C LEU A 330 6.38 -8.81 2.23
N ALA A 331 5.04 -8.75 2.22
CA ALA A 331 4.31 -7.50 2.26
C ALA A 331 4.59 -6.71 3.56
N VAL A 332 4.72 -7.40 4.70
CA VAL A 332 5.07 -6.78 5.99
C VAL A 332 6.50 -6.23 5.98
N VAL A 333 7.47 -6.99 5.46
CA VAL A 333 8.87 -6.52 5.32
C VAL A 333 8.95 -5.31 4.40
N ALA A 334 8.25 -5.35 3.27
CA ALA A 334 8.18 -4.25 2.32
C ALA A 334 7.58 -2.99 2.96
N ARG A 335 6.53 -3.14 3.78
CA ARG A 335 5.95 -2.03 4.55
C ARG A 335 6.92 -1.50 5.61
N ALA A 336 7.65 -2.36 6.29
CA ALA A 336 8.63 -1.97 7.30
C ALA A 336 9.80 -1.19 6.69
N ALA A 337 10.28 -1.61 5.52
CA ALA A 337 11.31 -0.89 4.76
C ALA A 337 10.83 0.50 4.31
N LEU A 338 9.59 0.58 3.81
CA LEU A 338 8.95 1.85 3.46
C LEU A 338 8.85 2.79 4.68
N ALA A 339 8.53 2.25 5.86
CA ALA A 339 8.51 3.02 7.11
C ALA A 339 9.91 3.48 7.56
N SER A 340 10.96 2.66 7.36
CA SER A 340 12.36 3.09 7.62
C SER A 340 12.92 4.07 6.58
N GLY A 341 12.22 4.28 5.46
CA GLY A 341 12.69 5.13 4.37
C GLY A 341 13.78 4.52 3.50
N SER A 342 14.26 3.31 3.79
CA SER A 342 15.26 2.60 3.00
C SER A 342 15.12 1.08 3.12
N ALA A 343 15.68 0.36 2.15
CA ALA A 343 15.69 -1.10 2.17
C ALA A 343 16.75 -1.63 3.16
N TRP A 344 16.48 -2.79 3.73
CA TRP A 344 17.33 -3.46 4.70
C TRP A 344 18.40 -4.31 4.00
N LEU A 345 19.28 -3.65 3.24
CA LEU A 345 20.26 -4.27 2.35
C LEU A 345 21.18 -5.30 3.02
N TYR A 346 21.46 -5.11 4.31
CA TYR A 346 22.40 -5.93 5.09
C TYR A 346 21.70 -6.85 6.10
N ALA A 347 20.37 -6.88 6.10
CA ALA A 347 19.64 -7.81 6.95
C ALA A 347 19.89 -9.26 6.54
N TRP A 348 19.85 -10.13 7.55
CA TRP A 348 19.80 -11.56 7.35
C TRP A 348 18.34 -11.99 7.12
N TYR A 349 18.12 -12.93 6.20
CA TYR A 349 16.80 -13.47 5.89
C TYR A 349 16.87 -15.00 5.91
N GLY A 350 15.95 -15.66 6.63
CA GLY A 350 15.89 -17.11 6.68
C GLY A 350 14.55 -17.63 7.18
N GLU A 351 14.44 -18.95 7.32
CA GLU A 351 13.19 -19.64 7.67
C GLU A 351 13.16 -20.06 9.16
N ARG A 352 14.33 -20.21 9.77
CA ARG A 352 14.49 -20.73 11.14
C ARG A 352 15.12 -19.71 12.07
N VAL A 353 14.66 -19.67 13.32
CA VAL A 353 15.15 -18.72 14.33
C VAL A 353 16.56 -19.07 14.80
N GLU A 354 16.87 -20.36 14.89
CA GLU A 354 18.17 -20.90 15.29
C GLU A 354 19.32 -20.56 14.33
N ASP A 355 19.01 -20.31 13.06
CA ASP A 355 20.00 -19.93 12.04
C ASP A 355 20.30 -18.42 12.07
N ALA A 356 19.49 -17.64 12.78
CA ALA A 356 19.63 -16.20 12.83
C ALA A 356 20.89 -15.79 13.64
N PRO A 357 21.72 -14.86 13.13
CA PRO A 357 22.93 -14.43 13.83
C PRO A 357 22.65 -13.90 15.24
N ALA A 358 23.45 -14.33 16.23
CA ALA A 358 23.20 -14.06 17.65
C ALA A 358 23.18 -12.56 18.04
N GLY A 359 23.89 -11.70 17.29
CA GLY A 359 23.96 -10.25 17.55
C GLY A 359 22.88 -9.40 16.87
N HIS A 360 21.96 -10.02 16.13
CA HIS A 360 20.92 -9.33 15.34
C HIS A 360 19.58 -9.33 16.07
N ASP A 361 18.83 -8.25 16.02
CA ASP A 361 17.43 -8.21 16.43
C ASP A 361 16.57 -9.10 15.50
N LEU A 362 15.57 -9.80 16.06
CA LEU A 362 14.72 -10.72 15.31
C LEU A 362 13.41 -10.07 14.88
N MET A 363 13.04 -10.27 13.63
CA MET A 363 11.68 -10.06 13.14
C MET A 363 11.12 -11.39 12.66
N ILE A 364 10.16 -11.96 13.39
CA ILE A 364 9.55 -13.25 13.10
C ILE A 364 8.17 -13.03 12.50
N LEU A 365 7.96 -13.57 11.31
CA LEU A 365 6.77 -13.39 10.49
C LEU A 365 6.18 -14.76 10.13
N GLY A 366 4.91 -15.01 10.44
CA GLY A 366 4.23 -16.25 10.03
C GLY A 366 3.03 -16.60 10.91
N PRO A 367 2.24 -17.62 10.55
CA PRO A 367 1.16 -18.12 11.38
C PRO A 367 1.69 -18.64 12.72
N GLN A 368 0.92 -18.46 13.80
CA GLN A 368 1.36 -18.82 15.16
C GLN A 368 1.67 -20.31 15.29
N ALA A 369 1.05 -21.17 14.47
CA ALA A 369 1.30 -22.60 14.44
C ALA A 369 2.72 -22.98 13.97
N ALA A 370 3.39 -22.08 13.23
CA ALA A 370 4.74 -22.31 12.72
C ALA A 370 5.83 -21.64 13.58
N ILE A 371 5.44 -20.93 14.64
CA ILE A 371 6.35 -20.22 15.55
C ILE A 371 6.56 -21.07 16.79
N ASP A 372 7.79 -21.14 17.30
CA ASP A 372 8.09 -21.88 18.53
C ASP A 372 7.21 -21.37 19.69
N PRO A 373 6.33 -22.22 20.28
CA PRO A 373 5.49 -21.83 21.40
C PRO A 373 6.26 -21.30 22.60
N ARG A 374 7.53 -21.70 22.77
CA ARG A 374 8.41 -21.22 23.84
C ARG A 374 8.68 -19.73 23.73
N LEU A 375 8.72 -19.18 22.51
CA LEU A 375 8.90 -17.75 22.28
C LEU A 375 7.76 -16.94 22.92
N ILE A 376 6.52 -17.35 22.67
CA ILE A 376 5.33 -16.69 23.22
C ILE A 376 5.25 -16.92 24.74
N ALA A 377 5.59 -18.11 25.22
CA ALA A 377 5.59 -18.42 26.65
C ALA A 377 6.61 -17.58 27.44
N ALA A 378 7.79 -17.32 26.86
CA ALA A 378 8.84 -16.48 27.44
C ALA A 378 8.59 -14.98 27.27
N ALA A 379 7.63 -14.57 26.43
CA ALA A 379 7.35 -13.17 26.16
C ALA A 379 6.71 -12.44 27.36
N PRO A 380 6.82 -11.10 27.41
CA PRO A 380 6.18 -10.28 28.44
C PRO A 380 4.67 -10.52 28.57
N ALA A 381 4.11 -10.19 29.74
CA ALA A 381 2.71 -10.42 30.04
C ALA A 381 1.76 -9.76 29.03
N GLU A 382 2.12 -8.59 28.49
CA GLU A 382 1.36 -7.86 27.48
C GLU A 382 1.30 -8.63 26.16
N VAL A 383 2.40 -9.26 25.76
CA VAL A 383 2.48 -10.10 24.54
C VAL A 383 1.64 -11.34 24.72
N ARG A 384 1.74 -12.02 25.88
CA ARG A 384 0.90 -13.19 26.20
C ARG A 384 -0.58 -12.86 26.26
N ALA A 385 -0.94 -11.69 26.80
CA ALA A 385 -2.31 -11.20 26.84
C ALA A 385 -2.85 -10.91 25.44
N ALA A 386 -2.06 -10.26 24.58
CA ALA A 386 -2.41 -10.01 23.19
C ALA A 386 -2.56 -11.33 22.40
N ALA A 387 -1.68 -12.30 22.59
CA ALA A 387 -1.80 -13.63 21.96
C ALA A 387 -3.09 -14.35 22.39
N SER A 388 -3.40 -14.32 23.69
CA SER A 388 -4.64 -14.90 24.23
C SER A 388 -5.89 -14.18 23.70
N ALA A 389 -5.84 -12.85 23.61
CA ALA A 389 -6.92 -12.05 23.05
C ALA A 389 -7.13 -12.33 21.55
N ALA A 390 -6.05 -12.49 20.78
CA ALA A 390 -6.13 -12.88 19.37
C ALA A 390 -6.75 -14.28 19.20
N ALA A 391 -6.30 -15.25 20.00
CA ALA A 391 -6.86 -16.62 19.99
C ALA A 391 -8.37 -16.64 20.31
N ASN A 392 -8.81 -15.82 21.28
CA ASN A 392 -10.23 -15.72 21.65
C ASN A 392 -11.11 -15.05 20.57
N ARG A 393 -10.51 -14.33 19.61
CA ARG A 393 -11.25 -13.74 18.47
C ARG A 393 -11.49 -14.73 17.34
N VAL A 394 -10.80 -15.87 17.33
CA VAL A 394 -11.04 -16.95 16.37
C VAL A 394 -12.24 -17.77 16.85
N PRO A 395 -13.29 -17.96 16.04
CA PRO A 395 -14.40 -18.82 16.43
C PRO A 395 -13.88 -20.24 16.66
N ARG A 396 -14.13 -20.80 17.85
CA ARG A 396 -13.93 -22.24 18.08
C ARG A 396 -14.92 -22.98 17.18
N ARG A 397 -14.43 -23.78 16.22
CA ARG A 397 -15.25 -24.76 15.51
C ARG A 397 -15.91 -25.67 16.55
N HIS A 398 -17.17 -25.40 16.87
CA HIS A 398 -17.98 -26.36 17.60
C HIS A 398 -18.43 -27.38 16.57
N ASN A 399 -17.83 -28.57 16.59
CA ASN A 399 -18.33 -29.72 15.84
C ASN A 399 -19.63 -30.20 16.51
N TYR A 400 -20.74 -29.47 16.30
CA TYR A 400 -22.06 -30.07 16.47
C TYR A 400 -22.44 -30.70 15.14
N GLY A 401 -22.42 -32.02 15.10
CA GLY A 401 -22.92 -32.78 13.97
C GLY A 401 -24.40 -32.51 13.76
N SER A 402 -24.77 -31.97 12.62
CA SER A 402 -25.94 -32.37 11.82
C SER A 402 -26.02 -31.51 10.57
N THR A 403 -26.49 -32.16 9.53
CA THR A 403 -26.63 -31.76 8.13
C THR A 403 -27.42 -30.48 7.88
N ALA A 404 -27.12 -29.85 6.75
CA ALA A 404 -27.86 -28.80 6.04
C ALA A 404 -27.47 -27.35 6.37
N PHE A 405 -26.33 -26.91 5.84
CA PHE A 405 -26.16 -25.66 5.08
C PHE A 405 -24.77 -25.73 4.41
N ALA A 406 -24.74 -26.32 3.22
CA ALA A 406 -23.63 -26.14 2.30
C ALA A 406 -23.81 -24.78 1.63
N ASP A 407 -23.36 -23.70 2.30
CA ASP A 407 -23.23 -22.39 1.67
C ASP A 407 -22.15 -21.54 2.37
N ASP A 408 -21.20 -21.05 1.58
CA ASP A 408 -20.15 -20.03 1.83
C ASP A 408 -19.18 -20.09 3.05
N SER A 409 -19.27 -21.09 3.94
CA SER A 409 -18.51 -21.09 5.21
C SER A 409 -16.99 -21.34 5.16
N VAL A 410 -16.40 -21.61 3.99
CA VAL A 410 -14.94 -21.75 3.82
C VAL A 410 -14.25 -20.38 3.62
N ARG A 411 -15.00 -19.30 3.33
CA ARG A 411 -14.45 -17.97 3.01
C ARG A 411 -14.38 -16.98 4.20
N SER A 412 -14.73 -17.41 5.40
CA SER A 412 -14.84 -16.54 6.59
C SER A 412 -13.80 -16.88 7.68
N ALA A 413 -12.59 -17.29 7.30
CA ALA A 413 -11.47 -17.18 8.23
C ALA A 413 -11.36 -15.70 8.63
N ARG A 414 -11.62 -15.38 9.90
CA ARG A 414 -11.55 -14.00 10.38
C ARG A 414 -10.14 -13.50 10.18
N VAL A 415 -10.02 -12.35 9.52
CA VAL A 415 -8.76 -11.64 9.33
C VAL A 415 -8.39 -11.01 10.67
N THR A 416 -7.65 -11.77 11.47
CA THR A 416 -7.15 -11.36 12.79
C THR A 416 -5.65 -11.60 12.82
N GLY A 417 -4.91 -10.63 13.33
CA GLY A 417 -3.47 -10.79 13.54
C GLY A 417 -3.01 -10.12 14.83
N MET A 418 -1.76 -10.37 15.17
CA MET A 418 -1.10 -9.88 16.37
C MET A 418 0.30 -9.42 16.00
N ALA A 419 0.73 -8.30 16.58
CA ALA A 419 2.11 -7.84 16.50
C ALA A 419 2.63 -7.54 17.89
N ALA A 420 3.92 -7.75 18.11
CA ALA A 420 4.59 -7.39 19.35
C ALA A 420 6.01 -6.94 19.07
N LEU A 421 6.53 -6.07 19.92
CA LEU A 421 7.94 -5.72 20.00
C LEU A 421 8.34 -5.81 21.47
N PHE A 422 9.31 -6.68 21.77
CA PHE A 422 9.80 -6.89 23.13
C PHE A 422 11.30 -7.21 23.12
N GLU A 423 11.90 -7.27 24.30
CA GLU A 423 13.30 -7.61 24.49
C GLU A 423 13.41 -8.96 25.21
N GLU A 424 14.28 -9.84 24.73
CA GLU A 424 14.63 -11.08 25.39
C GLU A 424 15.59 -10.85 26.57
N ALA A 425 15.75 -11.86 27.43
CA ALA A 425 16.72 -11.81 28.53
C ALA A 425 18.18 -11.59 28.06
N SER A 426 18.48 -11.89 26.79
CA SER A 426 19.77 -11.66 26.14
C SER A 426 20.01 -10.19 25.75
N GLY A 427 19.01 -9.32 25.86
CA GLY A 427 19.04 -7.94 25.36
C GLY A 427 18.68 -7.81 23.87
N ARG A 428 18.39 -8.93 23.20
CA ARG A 428 17.97 -8.99 21.80
C ARG A 428 16.53 -8.50 21.65
N ARG A 429 16.26 -7.60 20.71
CA ARG A 429 14.89 -7.17 20.42
C ARG A 429 14.22 -8.15 19.47
N VAL A 430 12.94 -8.43 19.73
CA VAL A 430 12.11 -9.35 18.95
C VAL A 430 10.83 -8.65 18.53
N ALA A 431 10.67 -8.47 17.23
CA ALA A 431 9.39 -8.18 16.61
C ALA A 431 8.72 -9.49 16.20
N LEU A 432 7.49 -9.69 16.63
CA LEU A 432 6.66 -10.83 16.28
C LEU A 432 5.45 -10.30 15.52
N ILE A 433 5.20 -10.77 14.29
CA ILE A 433 3.99 -10.45 13.53
C ILE A 433 3.37 -11.77 13.07
N THR A 434 2.22 -12.10 13.64
CA THR A 434 1.63 -13.43 13.52
C THR A 434 0.11 -13.40 13.45
N ALA A 435 -0.50 -14.55 13.18
CA ALA A 435 -1.95 -14.74 13.28
C ALA A 435 -2.25 -15.99 14.11
N PRO A 436 -3.30 -15.94 14.96
CA PRO A 436 -3.67 -17.08 15.79
C PRO A 436 -4.07 -18.29 14.94
N GLN A 437 -3.95 -19.50 15.51
CA GLN A 437 -4.31 -20.72 14.82
C GLN A 437 -5.78 -20.66 14.32
N GLY A 438 -5.98 -21.00 13.04
CA GLY A 438 -7.30 -20.94 12.38
C GLY A 438 -7.66 -19.56 11.79
N ALA A 439 -6.82 -18.55 11.95
CA ALA A 439 -6.90 -17.30 11.20
C ALA A 439 -6.08 -17.36 9.89
N ASP A 440 -6.45 -16.53 8.93
CA ASP A 440 -5.77 -16.37 7.64
C ASP A 440 -4.62 -15.35 7.79
N PHE A 441 -3.41 -15.87 8.08
CA PHE A 441 -2.19 -15.06 8.21
C PHE A 441 -1.89 -14.25 6.95
N PRO A 442 -1.88 -14.83 5.73
CA PRO A 442 -1.57 -14.09 4.50
C PRO A 442 -2.45 -12.85 4.36
N ARG A 443 -3.75 -13.00 4.57
CA ARG A 443 -4.70 -11.89 4.47
C ARG A 443 -4.57 -10.89 5.60
N ALA A 444 -4.29 -11.34 6.83
CA ALA A 444 -4.06 -10.45 7.97
C ALA A 444 -2.79 -9.61 7.81
N ALA A 445 -1.70 -10.21 7.34
CA ALA A 445 -0.43 -9.57 7.08
C ALA A 445 -0.51 -8.58 5.91
N LYS A 446 -1.10 -8.98 4.77
CA LYS A 446 -1.33 -8.09 3.62
C LYS A 446 -2.22 -6.90 3.98
N ARG A 447 -3.25 -7.12 4.80
CA ARG A 447 -4.13 -6.04 5.29
C ARG A 447 -3.38 -5.08 6.20
N LEU A 448 -2.59 -5.59 7.15
CA LEU A 448 -1.76 -4.76 8.01
C LEU A 448 -0.81 -3.89 7.17
N ALA A 449 -0.12 -4.49 6.21
CA ALA A 449 0.90 -3.84 5.40
C ALA A 449 0.38 -2.75 4.44
N ARG A 450 -0.92 -2.75 4.10
CA ARG A 450 -1.53 -1.88 3.06
C ARG A 450 -2.59 -0.92 3.60
N SER A 451 -2.84 -0.91 4.90
CA SER A 451 -3.89 -0.08 5.49
C SER A 451 -3.35 0.85 6.57
N SER A 452 -4.21 1.74 7.05
CA SER A 452 -3.95 2.57 8.24
C SER A 452 -3.79 1.77 9.53
N LEU A 453 -4.01 0.45 9.52
CA LEU A 453 -3.70 -0.40 10.67
C LEU A 453 -2.20 -0.34 11.03
N TRP A 454 -1.32 -0.15 10.05
CA TRP A 454 0.12 -0.02 10.29
C TRP A 454 0.45 1.17 11.19
N THR A 455 -0.19 2.32 10.98
CA THR A 455 0.06 3.52 11.80
C THR A 455 -0.55 3.41 13.19
N GLY A 456 -1.50 2.49 13.40
CA GLY A 456 -2.08 2.18 14.71
C GLY A 456 -1.29 1.17 15.54
N LEU A 457 -0.12 0.73 15.08
CA LEU A 457 0.78 -0.15 15.82
C LEU A 457 1.40 0.61 17.00
N GLU A 458 0.78 0.50 18.18
CA GLU A 458 1.19 1.18 19.40
C GLU A 458 1.37 0.25 20.60
N GLY A 459 2.25 0.64 21.53
CA GLY A 459 2.59 -0.12 22.72
C GLY A 459 3.54 -1.28 22.45
N ARG A 460 3.54 -2.28 23.35
CA ARG A 460 4.41 -3.47 23.27
C ARG A 460 3.80 -4.59 22.45
N ALA A 461 2.48 -4.69 22.43
CA ALA A 461 1.76 -5.64 21.60
C ALA A 461 0.45 -5.04 21.12
N VAL A 462 -0.02 -5.52 19.98
CA VAL A 462 -1.32 -5.18 19.43
C VAL A 462 -2.03 -6.42 18.90
N VAL A 463 -3.34 -6.37 18.87
CA VAL A 463 -4.19 -7.28 18.11
C VAL A 463 -5.00 -6.44 17.14
N TRP A 464 -4.97 -6.79 15.85
CA TRP A 464 -5.84 -6.17 14.86
C TRP A 464 -6.82 -7.18 14.27
N ASP A 465 -7.95 -6.65 13.82
CA ASP A 465 -8.90 -7.37 12.99
C ASP A 465 -9.23 -6.54 11.75
N ALA A 466 -10.34 -6.86 11.09
CA ALA A 466 -10.78 -6.12 9.91
C ALA A 466 -11.08 -4.63 10.20
N ALA A 467 -11.52 -4.28 11.41
CA ALA A 467 -12.05 -2.96 11.71
C ALA A 467 -11.11 -2.12 12.58
N ALA A 468 -10.35 -2.73 13.48
CA ALA A 468 -9.63 -1.99 14.51
C ALA A 468 -8.31 -2.63 14.92
N VAL A 469 -7.44 -1.78 15.49
CA VAL A 469 -6.26 -2.18 16.26
C VAL A 469 -6.56 -2.01 17.75
N THR A 470 -6.12 -2.96 18.56
CA THR A 470 -6.21 -2.93 20.03
C THR A 470 -4.81 -3.04 20.61
N SER A 471 -4.34 -2.02 21.31
CA SER A 471 -2.99 -2.00 21.90
C SER A 471 -2.95 -2.58 23.32
N PHE A 472 -1.76 -3.08 23.67
CA PHE A 472 -1.42 -3.66 24.96
C PHE A 472 -0.07 -3.10 25.42
N GLY A 473 -0.01 -2.68 26.69
CA GLY A 473 1.19 -2.10 27.30
C GLY A 473 1.27 -0.57 27.21
N PRO A 474 2.36 0.03 27.70
CA PRO A 474 2.57 1.48 27.67
C PRO A 474 2.76 1.96 26.23
N SER A 475 1.97 2.93 25.79
CA SER A 475 2.13 3.63 24.51
C SER A 475 2.68 5.04 24.73
N ALA A 476 3.41 5.55 23.74
CA ALA A 476 3.92 6.93 23.75
C ALA A 476 2.87 7.97 23.33
N ALA A 477 1.71 7.54 22.80
CA ALA A 477 0.63 8.42 22.40
C ALA A 477 -0.14 8.94 23.64
N PRO A 478 -0.46 10.24 23.72
CA PRO A 478 -1.33 10.75 24.77
C PRO A 478 -2.69 10.05 24.65
N ARG A 479 -3.15 9.40 25.74
CA ARG A 479 -4.44 8.68 25.80
C ARG A 479 -5.68 9.55 25.55
N PHE A 480 -5.49 10.84 25.27
CA PHE A 480 -6.53 11.85 25.04
C PHE A 480 -6.15 12.78 23.87
N SER A 481 -5.86 12.23 22.69
CA SER A 481 -5.76 13.02 21.45
C SER A 481 -7.15 13.24 20.83
N GLY A 482 -7.33 14.34 20.08
CA GLY A 482 -8.58 14.62 19.36
C GLY A 482 -8.97 13.52 18.36
N GLU A 483 -7.99 12.84 17.77
CA GLU A 483 -8.21 11.68 16.89
C GLU A 483 -8.68 10.44 17.65
N TRP A 484 -8.18 10.19 18.87
CA TRP A 484 -8.67 9.11 19.73
C TRP A 484 -10.12 9.36 20.14
N ILE A 485 -10.45 10.61 20.48
CA ILE A 485 -11.82 11.00 20.81
C ILE A 485 -12.74 10.87 19.57
N SER A 486 -12.31 11.31 18.39
CA SER A 486 -13.13 11.20 17.18
C SER A 486 -13.34 9.75 16.74
N THR A 487 -12.31 8.90 16.80
CA THR A 487 -12.44 7.46 16.51
C THR A 487 -13.27 6.72 17.55
N GLN A 488 -13.19 7.06 18.84
CA GLN A 488 -14.06 6.48 19.86
C GLN A 488 -15.51 6.95 19.77
N ILE A 489 -15.75 8.21 19.43
CA ILE A 489 -17.09 8.73 19.18
C ILE A 489 -17.71 8.03 17.97
N GLN A 490 -16.98 7.90 16.85
CA GLN A 490 -17.45 7.15 15.68
C GLN A 490 -17.70 5.67 16.00
N ARG A 491 -16.88 5.05 16.85
CA ARG A 491 -17.04 3.66 17.28
C ARG A 491 -18.25 3.44 18.17
N HIS A 492 -18.72 4.48 18.87
CA HIS A 492 -19.83 4.42 19.80
C HIS A 492 -20.99 5.31 19.38
N ASP A 493 -21.11 5.59 18.10
CA ASP A 493 -22.11 6.51 17.54
C ASP A 493 -23.54 6.18 18.00
N ARG A 494 -23.87 4.89 18.14
CA ARG A 494 -25.15 4.43 18.72
C ARG A 494 -25.34 4.77 20.20
N TRP A 495 -24.28 4.64 21.01
CA TRP A 495 -24.32 4.96 22.44
C TRP A 495 -24.26 6.47 22.69
N VAL A 496 -23.52 7.20 21.87
CA VAL A 496 -23.48 8.66 21.87
C VAL A 496 -24.84 9.21 21.44
N ALA A 497 -25.47 8.66 20.39
CA ALA A 497 -26.83 8.99 20.00
C ALA A 497 -27.85 8.65 21.09
N LEU A 498 -27.72 7.50 21.76
CA LEU A 498 -28.58 7.13 22.89
C LEU A 498 -28.38 8.07 24.09
N GLY A 499 -27.14 8.47 24.37
CA GLY A 499 -26.79 9.42 25.42
C GLY A 499 -27.33 10.82 25.12
N ALA A 500 -27.15 11.31 23.90
CA ALA A 500 -27.71 12.58 23.43
C ALA A 500 -29.25 12.57 23.44
N PHE A 501 -29.87 11.46 23.03
CA PHE A 501 -31.31 11.27 23.10
C PHE A 501 -31.81 11.25 24.55
N SER A 502 -31.12 10.54 25.44
CA SER A 502 -31.47 10.48 26.87
C SER A 502 -31.32 11.84 27.54
N LEU A 503 -30.27 12.59 27.19
CA LEU A 503 -30.07 13.97 27.64
C LEU A 503 -31.17 14.90 27.12
N ALA A 504 -31.54 14.79 25.85
CA ALA A 504 -32.64 15.56 25.26
C ALA A 504 -33.98 15.26 25.94
N VAL A 505 -34.28 13.99 26.23
CA VAL A 505 -35.46 13.56 26.99
C VAL A 505 -35.43 14.11 28.41
N LEU A 506 -34.28 14.06 29.10
CA LEU A 506 -34.12 14.60 30.43
C LEU A 506 -34.36 16.12 30.46
N LEU A 507 -33.79 16.86 29.49
CA LEU A 507 -34.00 18.30 29.35
C LEU A 507 -35.46 18.64 29.05
N LEU A 508 -36.16 17.84 28.26
CA LEU A 508 -37.60 17.98 27.99
C LEU A 508 -38.44 17.77 29.27
N LEU A 509 -38.10 16.77 30.07
CA LEU A 509 -38.77 16.48 31.34
C LEU A 509 -38.53 17.58 32.38
N ILE A 510 -37.30 18.11 32.46
CA ILE A 510 -36.96 19.25 33.33
C ILE A 510 -37.69 20.52 32.87
N SER A 511 -37.74 20.77 31.56
CA SER A 511 -38.49 21.88 30.95
C SER A 511 -39.99 21.83 31.29
N HIS A 512 -40.61 20.64 31.31
CA HIS A 512 -41.99 20.47 31.75
C HIS A 512 -42.22 20.76 33.24
N GLY A 513 -41.19 20.60 34.09
CA GLY A 513 -41.24 20.99 35.50
C GLY A 513 -41.30 22.51 35.70
N VAL A 514 -40.60 23.27 34.85
CA VAL A 514 -40.54 24.74 34.92
C VAL A 514 -41.87 25.40 34.49
N ASN A 515 -42.68 24.72 33.67
CA ASN A 515 -43.98 25.26 33.22
C ASN A 515 -45.15 25.03 34.20
N ARG A 516 -44.95 24.34 35.33
CA ARG A 516 -45.98 24.16 36.36
C ARG A 516 -45.94 25.20 37.48
N THR A 517 -44.85 25.96 37.64
CA THR A 517 -44.75 27.01 38.66
C THR A 517 -45.33 28.35 38.23
N SER A 518 -45.64 28.57 36.95
CA SER A 518 -46.28 29.80 36.45
C SER A 518 -47.81 29.82 36.57
N ARG A 519 -48.46 28.69 36.90
CA ARG A 519 -49.94 28.58 36.96
C ARG A 519 -50.57 28.69 38.36
N ARG A 520 -49.78 29.02 39.40
CA ARG A 520 -50.28 29.17 40.79
C ARG A 520 -50.32 30.61 41.31
N LYS A 521 -50.26 31.59 40.40
CA LYS A 521 -50.63 33.00 40.66
C LYS A 521 -51.57 33.48 39.56
N ALA A 522 -52.84 33.11 39.69
CA ALA A 522 -53.98 33.83 39.15
C ALA A 522 -55.08 33.73 40.20
#